data_AF-A0A258K4T4-F1
#
_entry.id   AF-A0A258K4T4-F1
#
_cell.length_a   1.000
_cell.length_b   1.000
_cell.length_c   1.000
_cell.angle_alpha   90.00
_cell.angle_beta   90.00
_cell.angle_gamma   90.00
#
_symmetry.space_group_name_H-M   'P 1'
#
loop_
_entity.id
_entity.type
_entity.pdbx_description
1 polymer ?
#
loop_
_entity_poly.entity_id
_entity_poly.type
_entity_poly.pdbx_seq_one_letter_code
_entity_poly.pdbx_strand_id
1 'polypeptide(L)'
;MAKRSKAGESEHLALPRGVKSLAEAKAWMVSRGITEIECTVPDLAGVARGKIMPASKFLSSPVMNLPLSVFFQTISGEYPSYEGLVDSVIADSDLVLEPDFSTLCSVPWAQDPT
;
A
#
# COMPACT_ATOMS: atom_id res chain seq x y z
N MET A 1 2.92 -33.29 -14.83
CA MET A 1 3.28 -31.85 -14.83
C MET A 1 2.40 -31.13 -15.84
N ALA A 2 1.40 -30.38 -15.39
CA ALA A 2 0.48 -29.67 -16.30
C ALA A 2 1.14 -28.39 -16.83
N LYS A 3 1.24 -28.25 -18.15
CA LYS A 3 1.65 -27.02 -18.82
C LYS A 3 0.61 -25.94 -18.52
N ARG A 4 0.95 -24.95 -17.67
CA ARG A 4 0.17 -23.71 -17.56
C ARG A 4 0.12 -23.05 -18.94
N SER A 5 -1.08 -22.77 -19.43
CA SER A 5 -1.30 -22.13 -20.73
C SER A 5 -0.94 -20.64 -20.68
N LYS A 6 -0.20 -20.16 -21.69
CA LYS A 6 0.20 -18.75 -21.91
C LYS A 6 -0.96 -17.73 -21.83
N ALA A 7 -2.22 -18.14 -21.99
CA ALA A 7 -3.38 -17.27 -21.97
C ALA A 7 -3.62 -16.59 -20.59
N GLY A 8 -3.33 -17.27 -19.48
CA GLY A 8 -3.55 -16.71 -18.13
C GLY A 8 -2.51 -15.66 -17.70
N GLU A 9 -1.34 -15.66 -18.33
CA GLU A 9 -0.28 -14.68 -18.05
C GLU A 9 -0.57 -13.31 -18.69
N SER A 10 -1.40 -13.23 -19.73
CA SER A 10 -1.76 -11.95 -20.37
C SER A 10 -3.00 -11.28 -19.79
N GLU A 11 -3.88 -12.04 -19.13
CA GLU A 11 -5.15 -11.51 -18.63
C GLU A 11 -4.93 -10.46 -17.53
N HIS A 12 -4.10 -10.77 -16.53
CA HIS A 12 -3.85 -9.86 -15.41
C HIS A 12 -3.15 -8.57 -15.86
N LEU A 13 -2.30 -8.61 -16.90
CA LEU A 13 -1.64 -7.43 -17.46
C LEU A 13 -2.63 -6.46 -18.12
N ALA A 14 -3.71 -6.99 -18.70
CA ALA A 14 -4.76 -6.19 -19.34
C ALA A 14 -5.74 -5.56 -18.33
N LEU A 15 -5.76 -6.01 -17.07
CA LEU A 15 -6.65 -5.45 -16.05
C LEU A 15 -6.32 -3.98 -15.79
N PRO A 16 -7.32 -3.07 -15.78
CA PRO A 16 -7.08 -1.66 -15.48
C PRO A 16 -6.71 -1.42 -14.01
N ARG A 17 -7.12 -2.34 -13.12
CA ARG A 17 -6.85 -2.32 -11.67
C ARG A 17 -6.97 -3.74 -11.12
N GLY A 18 -6.29 -3.98 -10.00
CA GLY A 18 -6.41 -5.16 -9.17
C GLY A 18 -5.76 -6.40 -9.77
N VAL A 19 -5.08 -7.16 -8.93
CA VAL A 19 -4.49 -8.47 -9.27
C VAL A 19 -4.59 -9.40 -8.06
N LYS A 20 -4.33 -10.71 -8.26
CA LYS A 20 -4.60 -11.71 -7.21
C LYS A 20 -3.40 -12.02 -6.33
N SER A 21 -2.19 -11.65 -6.76
CA SER A 21 -0.97 -12.03 -6.07
C SER A 21 0.17 -11.04 -6.30
N LEU A 22 1.18 -11.10 -5.43
CA LEU A 22 2.43 -10.34 -5.59
C LEU A 22 3.12 -10.61 -6.93
N ALA A 23 3.08 -11.84 -7.44
CA ALA A 23 3.70 -12.19 -8.72
C ALA A 23 2.99 -11.49 -9.90
N GLU A 24 1.66 -11.46 -9.89
CA GLU A 24 0.87 -10.73 -10.87
C GLU A 24 1.06 -9.21 -10.72
N ALA A 25 1.12 -8.69 -9.48
CA ALA A 25 1.40 -7.28 -9.20
C ALA A 25 2.76 -6.84 -9.76
N LYS A 26 3.79 -7.66 -9.57
CA LYS A 26 5.12 -7.42 -10.15
C LYS A 26 5.05 -7.28 -11.66
N ALA A 27 4.42 -8.23 -12.35
CA ALA A 27 4.31 -8.20 -13.80
C ALA A 27 3.47 -7.01 -14.28
N TRP A 28 2.38 -6.70 -13.59
CA TRP A 28 1.50 -5.58 -13.86
C TRP A 28 2.21 -4.23 -13.76
N MET A 29 2.95 -4.01 -12.66
CA MET A 29 3.73 -2.79 -12.42
C MET A 29 4.85 -2.61 -13.45
N VAL A 30 5.60 -3.68 -13.74
CA VAL A 30 6.67 -3.66 -14.75
C VAL A 30 6.13 -3.32 -16.13
N SER A 31 5.00 -3.91 -16.53
CA SER A 31 4.38 -3.64 -17.84
C SER A 31 3.97 -2.18 -18.05
N ARG A 32 3.74 -1.44 -16.95
CA ARG A 32 3.32 -0.03 -16.94
C ARG A 32 4.46 0.94 -16.63
N GLY A 33 5.67 0.43 -16.38
CA GLY A 33 6.81 1.26 -16.01
C GLY A 33 6.66 1.94 -14.66
N ILE A 34 5.90 1.35 -13.73
CA ILE A 34 5.69 1.89 -12.38
C ILE A 34 6.99 1.83 -11.57
N THR A 35 7.41 2.96 -11.05
CA THR A 35 8.65 3.16 -10.29
C THR A 35 8.42 3.31 -8.80
N GLU A 36 7.24 3.77 -8.40
CA GLU A 36 6.85 3.98 -7.00
C GLU A 36 5.58 3.18 -6.68
N ILE A 37 5.34 2.93 -5.40
CA ILE A 37 4.08 2.37 -4.92
C ILE A 37 3.68 3.10 -3.65
N GLU A 38 2.42 3.50 -3.61
CA GLU A 38 1.78 4.08 -2.44
C GLU A 38 0.74 3.10 -1.91
N CYS A 39 0.83 2.75 -0.62
CA CYS A 39 -0.17 1.96 0.06
C CYS A 39 -0.80 2.80 1.16
N THR A 40 -2.13 2.89 1.14
CA THR A 40 -2.90 3.74 2.04
C THR A 40 -4.02 2.98 2.74
N VAL A 41 -4.36 3.43 3.93
CA VAL A 41 -5.45 2.95 4.78
C VAL A 41 -6.06 4.17 5.49
N PRO A 42 -7.39 4.28 5.62
CA PRO A 42 -8.00 5.38 6.34
C PRO A 42 -7.74 5.28 7.85
N ASP A 43 -7.53 6.43 8.51
CA ASP A 43 -7.63 6.53 9.96
C ASP A 43 -9.09 6.61 10.45
N LEU A 44 -9.29 6.80 11.76
CA LEU A 44 -10.62 6.87 12.37
C LEU A 44 -11.48 8.03 11.83
N ALA A 45 -10.85 9.12 11.37
CA ALA A 45 -11.53 10.26 10.77
C ALA A 45 -11.72 10.10 9.24
N GLY A 46 -11.23 9.00 8.66
CA GLY A 46 -11.27 8.73 7.22
C GLY A 46 -10.13 9.40 6.44
N VAL A 47 -9.12 9.96 7.11
CA VAL A 47 -7.97 10.55 6.43
C VAL A 47 -7.03 9.44 5.97
N ALA A 48 -6.60 9.49 4.70
CA ALA A 48 -5.68 8.50 4.16
C ALA A 48 -4.30 8.59 4.85
N ARG A 49 -3.88 7.49 5.47
CA ARG A 49 -2.55 7.30 6.05
C ARG A 49 -1.85 6.19 5.30
N GLY A 50 -0.55 6.33 5.07
CA GLY A 50 0.12 5.40 4.19
C GLY A 50 1.61 5.60 4.08
N LYS A 51 2.20 4.81 3.21
CA LYS A 51 3.62 4.86 2.90
C LYS A 51 3.82 4.77 1.41
N ILE A 52 4.66 5.67 0.90
CA ILE A 52 5.20 5.60 -0.46
C ILE A 52 6.63 5.03 -0.41
N MET A 53 6.97 4.19 -1.37
CA MET A 53 8.33 3.68 -1.54
C MET A 53 8.60 3.24 -2.98
N PRO A 54 9.87 3.04 -3.36
CA PRO A 54 10.20 2.48 -4.67
C PRO A 54 9.58 1.10 -4.87
N ALA A 55 8.96 0.88 -6.03
CA ALA A 55 8.33 -0.38 -6.40
C ALA A 55 9.30 -1.58 -6.30
N SER A 56 10.56 -1.38 -6.68
CA SER A 56 11.61 -2.41 -6.57
C SER A 56 11.83 -2.87 -5.12
N LYS A 57 11.76 -1.96 -4.15
CA LYS A 57 11.89 -2.27 -2.73
C LYS A 57 10.67 -3.02 -2.22
N PHE A 58 9.47 -2.54 -2.53
CA PHE A 58 8.22 -3.19 -2.15
C PHE A 58 8.13 -4.64 -2.69
N LEU A 59 8.50 -4.85 -3.96
CA LEU A 59 8.45 -6.18 -4.58
C LEU A 59 9.46 -7.18 -3.98
N SER A 60 10.51 -6.70 -3.31
CA SER A 60 11.46 -7.55 -2.58
C SER A 60 10.95 -7.94 -1.18
N SER A 61 10.19 -7.05 -0.53
CA SER A 61 9.61 -7.23 0.80
C SER A 61 8.30 -6.44 0.86
N PRO A 62 7.15 -7.07 0.57
CA PRO A 62 5.86 -6.37 0.41
C PRO A 62 5.22 -5.96 1.74
N VAL A 63 5.89 -6.25 2.86
CA VAL A 63 5.45 -5.86 4.20
C VAL A 63 6.00 -4.47 4.49
N MET A 64 5.10 -3.54 4.85
CA MET A 64 5.47 -2.18 5.24
C MET A 64 5.09 -1.93 6.68
N ASN A 65 5.88 -1.12 7.36
CA ASN A 65 5.61 -0.67 8.71
C ASN A 65 5.23 0.81 8.70
N LEU A 66 4.21 1.15 9.50
CA LEU A 66 3.89 2.52 9.91
C LEU A 66 3.91 2.63 11.43
N PRO A 67 4.37 3.76 12.00
CA PRO A 67 4.21 3.99 13.42
C PRO A 67 2.73 4.15 13.77
N LEU A 68 2.33 3.60 14.90
CA LEU A 68 0.97 3.70 15.42
C LEU A 68 0.52 5.15 15.60
N SER A 69 1.43 6.05 15.98
CA SER A 69 1.16 7.48 16.19
C SER A 69 0.50 8.17 15.00
N VAL A 70 0.80 7.80 13.75
CA VAL A 70 0.18 8.41 12.56
C VAL A 70 -1.35 8.29 12.55
N PHE A 71 -1.90 7.26 13.20
CA PHE A 71 -3.35 7.07 13.32
C PHE A 71 -4.00 7.88 14.46
N PHE A 72 -3.21 8.50 15.32
CA PHE A 72 -3.67 9.41 16.37
C PHE A 72 -3.68 10.87 15.92
N GLN A 73 -3.11 11.18 14.75
CA GLN A 73 -3.08 12.55 14.25
C GLN A 73 -4.51 13.04 13.99
N THR A 74 -4.84 14.20 14.56
CA THR A 74 -6.14 14.87 14.37
C THR A 74 -6.29 15.35 12.93
N ILE A 75 -7.51 15.76 12.55
CA ILE A 75 -7.80 16.32 11.22
C ILE A 75 -6.98 17.58 10.92
N SER A 76 -6.64 18.37 11.94
CA SER A 76 -5.77 19.55 11.80
C SER A 76 -4.29 19.20 11.65
N GLY A 77 -3.91 17.92 11.76
CA GLY A 77 -2.52 17.47 11.67
C GLY A 77 -1.77 17.51 13.00
N GLU A 78 -2.40 17.91 14.09
CA GLU A 78 -1.79 17.91 15.43
C GLU A 78 -1.99 16.56 16.13
N TYR A 79 -1.12 16.25 17.08
CA TYR A 79 -1.33 15.11 17.98
C TYR A 79 -2.20 15.55 19.16
N PRO A 80 -3.17 14.74 19.58
CA PRO A 80 -3.96 15.03 20.76
C PRO A 80 -3.06 15.10 22.00
N SER A 81 -3.46 15.89 22.99
CA SER A 81 -2.86 15.84 24.31
C SER A 81 -2.97 14.42 24.87
N TYR A 82 -1.90 13.94 25.52
CA TYR A 82 -1.85 12.63 26.18
C TYR A 82 -2.71 12.63 27.44
N GLU A 83 -4.04 12.62 27.26
CA GLU A 83 -5.02 12.54 28.33
C GLU A 83 -6.07 11.47 27.97
N GLY A 84 -6.50 10.67 28.95
CA GLY A 84 -7.53 9.65 28.76
C GLY A 84 -7.07 8.46 27.91
N LEU A 85 -7.86 8.09 26.89
CA LEU A 85 -7.61 6.90 26.05
C LEU A 85 -6.28 6.96 25.29
N VAL A 86 -5.78 8.16 24.96
CA VAL A 86 -4.50 8.33 24.24
C VAL A 86 -3.31 7.98 25.15
N ASP A 87 -3.42 8.31 26.44
CA ASP A 87 -2.39 8.03 27.46
C ASP A 87 -2.30 6.52 27.79
N SER A 88 -3.29 5.72 27.36
CA SER A 88 -3.24 4.26 27.47
C SER A 88 -2.30 3.60 26.44
N VAL A 89 -1.83 4.35 25.44
CA VAL A 89 -0.82 3.89 24.47
C VAL A 89 0.56 4.06 25.10
N ILE A 90 1.06 2.98 25.70
CA ILE A 90 2.31 2.97 26.47
C ILE A 90 3.55 3.14 25.57
N ALA A 91 3.46 2.76 24.29
CA ALA A 91 4.56 2.88 23.34
C ALA A 91 4.03 3.03 21.89
N ASP A 92 4.72 3.85 21.10
CA ASP A 92 4.49 3.96 19.65
C ASP A 92 5.10 2.76 18.94
N SER A 93 4.34 1.66 18.87
CA SER A 93 4.76 0.44 18.19
C SER A 93 4.54 0.52 16.69
N ASP A 94 5.42 -0.11 15.91
CA ASP A 94 5.22 -0.30 14.48
C ASP A 94 4.00 -1.20 14.21
N LEU A 95 3.08 -0.70 13.38
CA LEU A 95 2.00 -1.47 12.76
C LEU A 95 2.45 -2.05 11.43
N VAL A 96 1.98 -3.25 11.12
CA VAL A 96 2.22 -3.90 9.83
C VAL A 96 1.08 -3.58 8.87
N LEU A 97 1.45 -3.09 7.69
CA LEU A 97 0.55 -2.87 6.56
C LEU A 97 0.69 -4.05 5.62
N GLU A 98 -0.40 -4.79 5.50
CA GLU A 98 -0.55 -5.87 4.54
C GLU A 98 -1.21 -5.32 3.27
N PRO A 99 -0.53 -5.41 2.11
CA PRO A 99 -1.08 -4.87 0.87
C PRO A 99 -2.24 -5.73 0.35
N ASP A 100 -3.34 -5.08 -0.02
CA ASP A 100 -4.43 -5.71 -0.78
C ASP A 100 -4.18 -5.51 -2.28
N PHE A 101 -3.72 -6.56 -2.97
CA PHE A 101 -3.45 -6.49 -4.40
C PHE A 101 -4.72 -6.33 -5.25
N SER A 102 -5.90 -6.61 -4.72
CA SER A 102 -7.16 -6.44 -5.45
C SER A 102 -7.52 -4.96 -5.68
N THR A 103 -6.92 -4.05 -4.89
CA THR A 103 -7.13 -2.59 -5.00
C THR A 103 -6.04 -1.88 -5.80
N LEU A 104 -5.03 -2.61 -6.31
CA LEU A 104 -3.91 -2.04 -7.05
C LEU A 104 -4.39 -1.20 -8.25
N CYS A 105 -3.92 0.03 -8.38
CA CYS A 105 -4.28 0.90 -9.50
C CYS A 105 -3.17 1.93 -9.75
N SER A 106 -3.16 2.53 -10.94
CA SER A 106 -2.22 3.61 -11.26
C SER A 106 -2.78 4.94 -10.75
N VAL A 107 -1.88 5.79 -10.24
CA VAL A 107 -2.21 7.13 -9.75
C VAL A 107 -2.09 8.12 -10.93
N PRO A 108 -3.20 8.64 -11.50
CA PRO A 108 -3.17 9.34 -12.78
C PRO A 108 -2.57 10.75 -12.71
N TRP A 109 -2.42 11.30 -11.51
CA TRP A 109 -1.85 12.64 -11.28
C TRP A 109 -0.41 12.60 -10.73
N ALA A 110 0.15 11.41 -10.45
CA ALA A 110 1.52 11.30 -9.96
C ALA A 110 2.51 11.71 -11.06
N GLN A 111 3.55 12.45 -10.68
CA GLN A 111 4.58 12.90 -11.62
C GLN A 111 5.45 11.72 -12.07
N ASP A 112 5.84 10.88 -11.12
CA ASP A 112 6.51 9.60 -11.37
C ASP A 112 5.46 8.48 -11.43
N PRO A 113 5.60 7.51 -12.36
CA PRO A 113 4.66 6.39 -12.48
C PRO A 113 4.49 5.63 -11.16
N THR A 114 3.29 5.73 -10.57
CA THR A 114 2.90 5.17 -9.27
C THR A 114 1.67 4.28 -9.43
#